data_AF-A0A2X1JK66-F1
#
_entry.id   AF-A0A2X1JK66-F1
#
_cell.length_a   1.000
_cell.length_b   1.000
_cell.length_c   1.000
_cell.angle_alpha   90.00
_cell.angle_beta   90.00
_cell.angle_gamma   90.00
#
_symmetry.space_group_name_H-M   'P 1'
#
loop_
_entity.id
_entity.type
_entity.pdbx_description
1 polymer ?
#
loop_
_entity_poly.entity_id
_entity_poly.type
_entity_poly.pdbx_seq_one_letter_code
_entity_poly.pdbx_strand_id
1 'polypeptide(L)'
;MSATQLPAPTRDSQRQAAANQFQQRTHAAPVITRDTQRQAAAQRFNEAEHYGSYDDFHDFSRRQPLTQQQKDAARQRYQSASPEQRQAVCERMQTNPKIQQRREAARERIQSASPEQRQAVREKMQTNPQNQQRRDAARERIQSASPEQRQVFKEKVQQRPLNQQQRDNARQRVQSASPEQRQVFREKVQESRPQRLNDSNHTVRLNNEQRSAVRERLSERGARRLER
;
A
#
# COMPACT_ATOMS: atom_id res chain seq x y z
N MET A 1 45.65 -22.62 -49.95
CA MET A 1 44.83 -22.00 -48.88
C MET A 1 45.73 -21.86 -47.65
N SER A 2 46.44 -20.73 -47.52
CA SER A 2 47.36 -20.51 -46.39
C SER A 2 46.62 -19.73 -45.30
N ALA A 3 46.32 -20.39 -44.18
CA ALA A 3 45.67 -19.76 -43.04
C ALA A 3 46.68 -18.92 -42.27
N THR A 4 46.54 -17.60 -42.31
CA THR A 4 47.30 -16.65 -41.49
C THR A 4 46.87 -16.81 -40.03
N GLN A 5 47.69 -17.47 -39.21
CA GLN A 5 47.46 -17.60 -37.77
C GLN A 5 47.95 -16.33 -37.07
N LEU A 6 47.03 -15.54 -36.51
CA LEU A 6 47.35 -14.36 -35.70
C LEU A 6 48.10 -14.76 -34.42
N PRO A 7 49.13 -14.01 -34.00
CA PRO A 7 49.89 -14.34 -32.79
C PRO A 7 49.00 -14.21 -31.56
N ALA A 8 48.98 -15.26 -30.72
CA ALA A 8 48.26 -15.26 -29.47
C ALA A 8 48.81 -14.16 -28.54
N PRO A 9 47.95 -13.40 -27.83
CA PRO A 9 48.41 -12.39 -26.89
C PRO A 9 49.30 -13.05 -25.83
N THR A 10 50.50 -12.52 -25.67
CA THR A 10 51.47 -12.98 -24.68
C THR A 10 50.89 -12.88 -23.27
N ARG A 11 51.28 -13.82 -22.41
CA ARG A 11 50.81 -13.93 -21.01
C ARG A 11 50.93 -12.60 -20.24
N ASP A 12 51.94 -11.80 -20.56
CA ASP A 12 52.15 -10.48 -19.95
C ASP A 12 51.11 -9.45 -20.38
N SER A 13 50.68 -9.46 -21.65
CA SER A 13 49.61 -8.58 -22.14
C SER A 13 48.28 -8.87 -21.45
N GLN A 14 47.97 -10.16 -21.23
CA GLN A 14 46.80 -10.57 -20.44
C GLN A 14 46.91 -10.14 -18.97
N ARG A 15 48.09 -10.28 -18.35
CA ARG A 15 48.32 -9.84 -16.97
C ARG A 15 48.16 -8.32 -16.83
N GLN A 16 48.66 -7.55 -17.79
CA GLN A 16 48.56 -6.09 -17.80
C GLN A 16 47.12 -5.61 -18.07
N ALA A 17 46.40 -6.27 -18.97
CA ALA A 17 44.98 -6.00 -19.20
C ALA A 17 44.12 -6.31 -17.96
N ALA A 18 44.39 -7.41 -17.26
CA ALA A 18 43.72 -7.76 -16.02
C ALA A 18 44.01 -6.75 -14.90
N ALA A 19 45.26 -6.26 -14.80
CA ALA A 19 45.63 -5.22 -13.85
C ALA A 19 44.90 -3.89 -14.13
N ASN A 20 44.82 -3.48 -15.40
CA ASN A 20 44.10 -2.27 -15.79
C ASN A 20 42.59 -2.38 -15.53
N GLN A 21 41.98 -3.54 -15.78
CA GLN A 21 40.57 -3.76 -15.44
C GLN A 21 40.31 -3.72 -13.93
N PHE A 22 41.25 -4.21 -13.12
CA PHE A 22 41.16 -4.13 -11.67
C PHE A 22 41.20 -2.68 -11.18
N GLN A 23 42.11 -1.86 -11.72
CA GLN A 23 42.20 -0.44 -11.39
C GLN A 23 40.96 0.36 -11.82
N GLN A 24 40.40 0.08 -13.00
CA GLN A 24 39.16 0.74 -13.45
C GLN A 24 37.95 0.40 -12.58
N ARG A 25 37.86 -0.85 -12.07
CA ARG A 25 36.81 -1.24 -11.12
C ARG A 25 36.95 -0.55 -9.76
N THR A 26 38.15 -0.15 -9.34
CA THR A 26 38.37 0.53 -8.05
C THR A 26 38.00 2.02 -8.06
N HIS A 27 37.94 2.66 -9.23
CA HIS A 27 37.70 4.12 -9.32
C HIS A 27 36.27 4.51 -9.77
N ALA A 28 35.43 3.55 -10.19
CA ALA A 28 34.10 3.83 -10.74
C ALA A 28 32.92 3.69 -9.75
N ALA A 29 33.16 3.20 -8.52
CA ALA A 29 32.15 3.17 -7.47
C ALA A 29 32.28 4.42 -6.59
N PRO A 30 31.17 5.06 -6.14
CA PRO A 30 31.26 6.19 -5.23
C PRO A 30 32.03 5.74 -3.99
N VAL A 31 33.20 6.35 -3.82
CA VAL A 31 34.12 6.13 -2.71
C VAL A 31 33.44 6.66 -1.45
N ILE A 32 32.54 5.86 -0.86
CA ILE A 32 32.46 5.83 0.59
C ILE A 32 33.80 5.19 0.97
N THR A 33 34.73 6.03 1.41
CA THR A 33 36.10 5.66 1.74
C THR A 33 36.09 4.33 2.47
N ARG A 34 36.82 3.34 1.95
CA ARG A 34 37.00 2.03 2.58
C ARG A 34 37.32 2.17 4.07
N ASP A 35 38.00 3.26 4.44
CA ASP A 35 38.27 3.66 5.81
C ASP A 35 37.03 4.09 6.61
N THR A 36 36.06 4.81 6.04
CA THR A 36 34.79 5.10 6.71
C THR A 36 34.00 3.83 6.97
N GLN A 37 34.01 2.90 6.01
CA GLN A 37 33.34 1.61 6.19
C GLN A 37 34.06 0.73 7.21
N ARG A 38 35.40 0.76 7.23
CA ARG A 38 36.26 0.10 8.23
C ARG A 38 36.08 0.72 9.62
N GLN A 39 36.01 2.04 9.73
CA GLN A 39 35.79 2.76 10.99
C GLN A 39 34.39 2.48 11.54
N ALA A 40 33.36 2.53 10.69
CA ALA A 40 32.00 2.16 11.10
C ALA A 40 31.92 0.68 11.51
N ALA A 41 32.62 -0.22 10.82
CA ALA A 41 32.68 -1.63 11.20
C ALA A 41 33.45 -1.85 12.51
N ALA A 42 34.54 -1.11 12.74
CA ALA A 42 35.33 -1.17 13.97
C ALA A 42 34.56 -0.60 15.17
N GLN A 43 33.83 0.51 15.00
CA GLN A 43 32.93 1.05 16.03
C GLN A 43 31.86 0.01 16.42
N ARG A 44 31.23 -0.63 15.42
CA ARG A 44 30.24 -1.69 15.65
C ARG A 44 30.81 -2.93 16.33
N PHE A 45 32.08 -3.26 16.07
CA PHE A 45 32.77 -4.36 16.74
C PHE A 45 33.06 -4.02 18.21
N ASN A 46 33.52 -2.81 18.49
CA ASN A 46 33.76 -2.35 19.87
C ASN A 46 32.46 -2.25 20.69
N GLU A 47 31.34 -1.88 20.07
CA GLU A 47 30.01 -1.90 20.72
C GLU A 47 29.49 -3.34 20.96
N ALA A 48 29.94 -4.29 20.16
CA ALA A 48 29.58 -5.71 20.28
C ALA A 48 30.24 -6.38 21.48
N GLU A 49 31.40 -5.90 21.93
CA GLU A 49 32.13 -6.40 23.11
C GLU A 49 31.32 -6.28 24.42
N HIS A 50 30.20 -5.54 24.40
CA HIS A 50 29.25 -5.44 25.50
C HIS A 50 28.07 -6.44 25.44
N TYR A 51 27.98 -7.27 24.39
CA TYR A 51 26.94 -8.29 24.22
C TYR A 51 27.56 -9.69 24.35
N GLY A 52 27.24 -10.39 25.43
CA GLY A 52 27.88 -11.66 25.82
C GLY A 52 27.62 -12.86 24.89
N SER A 53 26.73 -12.75 23.90
CA SER A 53 26.41 -13.83 22.95
C SER A 53 26.26 -13.32 21.51
N TYR A 54 26.71 -14.12 20.53
CA TYR A 54 26.59 -13.82 19.10
C TYR A 54 25.13 -13.62 18.66
N ASP A 55 24.18 -14.31 19.29
CA ASP A 55 22.75 -14.15 19.03
C ASP A 55 22.23 -12.77 19.49
N ASP A 56 22.75 -12.24 20.59
CA ASP A 56 22.38 -10.90 21.10
C ASP A 56 22.92 -9.79 20.19
N PHE A 57 24.14 -9.95 19.67
CA PHE A 57 24.68 -9.03 18.66
C PHE A 57 23.86 -9.05 17.35
N HIS A 58 23.34 -10.22 16.97
CA HIS A 58 22.50 -10.38 15.78
C HIS A 58 21.10 -9.76 15.97
N ASP A 59 20.54 -9.79 17.18
CA ASP A 59 19.30 -9.07 17.51
C ASP A 59 19.55 -7.55 17.61
N PHE A 60 20.65 -7.12 18.26
CA PHE A 60 21.07 -5.72 18.31
C PHE A 60 21.21 -5.12 16.91
N SER A 61 21.96 -5.79 16.03
CA SER A 61 22.16 -5.35 14.64
C SER A 61 20.85 -5.27 13.84
N ARG A 62 19.83 -6.06 14.18
CA ARG A 62 18.50 -6.02 13.53
C ARG A 62 17.62 -4.89 14.05
N ARG A 63 17.79 -4.50 15.32
CA ARG A 63 16.98 -3.45 15.98
C ARG A 63 17.56 -2.05 15.82
N GLN A 64 18.78 -1.93 15.29
CA GLN A 64 19.38 -0.62 15.05
C GLN A 64 18.55 0.22 14.06
N PRO A 65 18.15 1.44 14.44
CA PRO A 65 17.46 2.34 13.53
C PRO A 65 18.40 2.70 12.36
N LEU A 66 17.92 2.54 11.12
CA LEU A 66 18.69 3.01 9.96
C LEU A 66 19.04 4.48 10.14
N THR A 67 20.33 4.80 9.97
CA THR A 67 20.78 6.19 9.98
C THR A 67 20.11 6.96 8.86
N GLN A 68 19.94 8.27 9.01
CA GLN A 68 19.34 9.11 7.98
C GLN A 68 20.09 8.98 6.65
N GLN A 69 21.43 8.94 6.71
CA GLN A 69 22.30 8.69 5.56
C GLN A 69 22.01 7.35 4.86
N GLN A 70 21.74 6.27 5.60
CA GLN A 70 21.38 4.97 5.03
C GLN A 70 20.00 5.01 4.36
N LYS A 71 19.03 5.72 4.95
CA LYS A 71 17.71 5.92 4.34
C LYS A 71 17.82 6.71 3.03
N ASP A 72 18.65 7.74 3.01
CA ASP A 72 18.84 8.58 1.83
C ASP A 72 19.61 7.83 0.73
N ALA A 73 20.64 7.06 1.09
CA ALA A 73 21.31 6.16 0.16
C ALA A 73 20.37 5.09 -0.41
N ALA A 74 19.48 4.51 0.40
CA ALA A 74 18.49 3.55 -0.06
C ALA A 74 17.46 4.20 -1.01
N ARG A 75 17.03 5.44 -0.71
CA ARG A 75 16.15 6.23 -1.60
C ARG A 75 16.82 6.53 -2.94
N GLN A 76 18.08 6.96 -2.93
CA GLN A 76 18.85 7.21 -4.15
C GLN A 76 19.04 5.94 -4.98
N ARG A 77 19.31 4.79 -4.34
CA ARG A 77 19.40 3.49 -5.02
C ARG A 77 18.08 3.08 -5.64
N TYR A 78 16.96 3.28 -4.95
CA TYR A 78 15.64 3.01 -5.52
C TYR A 78 15.31 3.94 -6.68
N GLN A 79 15.66 5.23 -6.57
CA GLN A 79 15.43 6.22 -7.62
C GLN A 79 16.28 5.98 -8.87
N SER A 80 17.51 5.48 -8.72
CA SER A 80 18.41 5.14 -9.82
C SER A 80 18.20 3.73 -10.41
N ALA A 81 17.46 2.85 -9.72
CA ALA A 81 17.14 1.52 -10.21
C ALA A 81 16.20 1.57 -11.43
N SER A 82 16.47 0.70 -12.41
CA SER A 82 15.65 0.59 -13.64
C SER A 82 14.22 0.12 -13.32
N PRO A 83 13.24 0.40 -14.20
CA PRO A 83 11.89 -0.12 -14.05
C PRO A 83 11.84 -1.64 -13.87
N GLU A 84 12.64 -2.42 -14.61
CA GLU A 84 12.67 -3.88 -14.44
C GLU A 84 13.25 -4.30 -13.08
N GLN A 85 14.27 -3.61 -12.57
CA GLN A 85 14.83 -3.90 -11.25
C GLN A 85 13.83 -3.60 -10.13
N ARG A 86 13.09 -2.49 -10.25
CA ARG A 86 12.00 -2.16 -9.31
C ARG A 86 10.90 -3.21 -9.39
N GLN A 87 10.52 -3.62 -10.59
CA GLN A 87 9.52 -4.66 -10.79
C GLN A 87 9.97 -5.99 -10.18
N ALA A 88 11.21 -6.42 -10.42
CA ALA A 88 11.76 -7.65 -9.82
C ALA A 88 11.80 -7.59 -8.28
N VAL A 89 12.10 -6.43 -7.69
CA VAL A 89 12.05 -6.25 -6.23
C VAL A 89 10.61 -6.29 -5.71
N CYS A 90 9.67 -5.63 -6.38
CA CYS A 90 8.24 -5.71 -6.07
C CYS A 90 7.71 -7.13 -6.18
N GLU A 91 8.07 -7.84 -7.25
CA GLU A 91 7.67 -9.21 -7.52
C GLU A 91 8.25 -10.17 -6.48
N ARG A 92 9.54 -10.03 -6.12
CA ARG A 92 10.16 -10.81 -5.04
C ARG A 92 9.52 -10.56 -3.68
N MET A 93 9.09 -9.34 -3.39
CA MET A 93 8.34 -9.05 -2.16
C MET A 93 6.92 -9.64 -2.22
N GLN A 94 6.28 -9.62 -3.39
CA GLN A 94 4.93 -10.14 -3.58
C GLN A 94 4.87 -11.67 -3.54
N THR A 95 5.88 -12.34 -4.10
CA THR A 95 6.05 -13.80 -4.18
C THR A 95 6.83 -14.37 -2.99
N ASN A 96 7.06 -13.57 -1.96
CA ASN A 96 7.76 -14.05 -0.78
C ASN A 96 6.97 -15.22 -0.14
N PRO A 97 7.53 -16.43 -0.08
CA PRO A 97 6.80 -17.63 0.34
C PRO A 97 6.27 -17.51 1.76
N LYS A 98 6.97 -16.79 2.65
CA LYS A 98 6.49 -16.54 4.02
C LYS A 98 5.25 -15.65 4.05
N ILE A 99 5.16 -14.66 3.16
CA ILE A 99 3.97 -13.80 3.05
C ILE A 99 2.80 -14.60 2.47
N GLN A 100 3.07 -15.46 1.49
CA GLN A 100 2.09 -16.33 0.88
C GLN A 100 1.52 -17.34 1.89
N GLN A 101 2.37 -18.05 2.62
CA GLN A 101 1.96 -18.94 3.72
C GLN A 101 1.13 -18.23 4.78
N ARG A 102 1.51 -16.99 5.17
CA ARG A 102 0.71 -16.21 6.13
C ARG A 102 -0.66 -15.83 5.58
N ARG A 103 -0.77 -15.54 4.27
CA ARG A 103 -2.06 -15.25 3.62
C ARG A 103 -2.92 -16.50 3.53
N GLU A 104 -2.35 -17.65 3.18
CA GLU A 104 -3.05 -18.94 3.13
C GLU A 104 -3.52 -19.35 4.52
N ALA A 105 -2.65 -19.31 5.53
CA ALA A 105 -3.01 -19.58 6.92
C ALA A 105 -4.05 -18.59 7.48
N ALA A 106 -4.09 -17.35 6.97
CA ALA A 106 -5.15 -16.39 7.31
C ALA A 106 -6.48 -16.73 6.60
N ARG A 107 -6.42 -17.16 5.34
CA ARG A 107 -7.59 -17.61 4.57
C ARG A 107 -8.21 -18.85 5.20
N GLU A 108 -7.40 -19.85 5.54
CA GLU A 108 -7.87 -21.05 6.23
C GLU A 108 -8.51 -20.72 7.57
N ARG A 109 -7.87 -19.87 8.39
CA ARG A 109 -8.48 -19.39 9.65
C ARG A 109 -9.82 -18.70 9.46
N ILE A 110 -9.95 -17.88 8.42
CA ILE A 110 -11.23 -17.22 8.12
C ILE A 110 -12.25 -18.26 7.65
N GLN A 111 -11.85 -19.19 6.79
CA GLN A 111 -12.72 -20.23 6.24
C GLN A 111 -13.23 -21.18 7.33
N SER A 112 -12.37 -21.56 8.28
CA SER A 112 -12.71 -22.43 9.41
C SER A 112 -13.39 -21.70 10.58
N ALA A 113 -13.39 -20.37 10.61
CA ALA A 113 -14.04 -19.59 11.67
C ALA A 113 -15.57 -19.70 11.59
N SER A 114 -16.21 -19.85 12.75
CA SER A 114 -17.68 -19.88 12.85
C SER A 114 -18.28 -18.52 12.44
N PRO A 115 -19.56 -18.49 12.02
CA PRO A 115 -20.28 -17.25 11.79
C PRO A 115 -20.23 -16.28 12.97
N GLU A 116 -20.34 -16.75 14.23
CA GLU A 116 -20.22 -15.86 15.39
C GLU A 116 -18.81 -15.30 15.57
N GLN A 117 -17.76 -16.10 15.33
CA GLN A 117 -16.38 -15.61 15.40
C GLN A 117 -16.09 -14.55 14.33
N ARG A 118 -16.60 -14.76 13.11
CA ARG A 118 -16.51 -13.76 12.04
C ARG A 118 -17.26 -12.48 12.40
N GLN A 119 -18.44 -12.61 12.99
CA GLN A 119 -19.24 -11.48 13.42
C GLN A 119 -18.55 -10.70 14.55
N ALA A 120 -18.00 -11.38 15.55
CA ALA A 120 -17.27 -10.75 16.66
C ALA A 120 -16.01 -10.01 16.18
N VAL A 121 -15.25 -10.57 15.23
CA VAL A 121 -14.10 -9.87 14.64
C VAL A 121 -14.54 -8.66 13.83
N ARG A 122 -15.62 -8.78 13.04
CA ARG A 122 -16.19 -7.66 12.28
C ARG A 122 -16.67 -6.55 13.20
N GLU A 123 -17.33 -6.89 14.30
CA GLU A 123 -17.79 -5.96 15.32
C GLU A 123 -16.62 -5.24 15.98
N LYS A 124 -15.59 -5.97 16.42
CA LYS A 124 -14.36 -5.36 17.00
C LYS A 124 -13.65 -4.43 16.03
N MET A 125 -13.65 -4.73 14.73
CA MET A 125 -13.11 -3.81 13.72
C MET A 125 -13.99 -2.58 13.53
N GLN A 126 -15.30 -2.73 13.64
CA GLN A 126 -16.28 -1.66 13.47
C GLN A 126 -16.33 -0.71 14.67
N THR A 127 -16.19 -1.25 15.89
CA THR A 127 -16.25 -0.53 17.18
C THR A 127 -14.87 -0.14 17.72
N ASN A 128 -13.79 -0.32 16.93
CA ASN A 128 -12.46 0.04 17.37
C ASN A 128 -12.41 1.55 17.74
N PRO A 129 -12.20 1.89 19.04
CA PRO A 129 -12.30 3.26 19.53
C PRO A 129 -11.28 4.19 18.86
N GLN A 130 -10.11 3.66 18.47
CA GLN A 130 -9.10 4.43 17.76
C GLN A 130 -9.54 4.80 16.35
N ASN A 131 -10.29 3.94 15.66
CA ASN A 131 -10.88 4.29 14.36
C ASN A 131 -12.01 5.30 14.52
N GLN A 132 -12.78 5.21 15.60
CA GLN A 132 -13.85 6.16 15.89
C GLN A 132 -13.28 7.55 16.17
N GLN A 133 -12.31 7.67 17.08
CA GLN A 133 -11.58 8.91 17.34
C GLN A 133 -10.96 9.52 16.07
N ARG A 134 -10.36 8.69 15.21
CA ARG A 134 -9.81 9.17 13.93
C ARG A 134 -10.89 9.70 12.98
N ARG A 135 -12.08 9.08 12.96
CA ARG A 135 -13.23 9.56 12.18
C ARG A 135 -13.78 10.86 12.75
N ASP A 136 -13.89 10.97 14.06
CA ASP A 136 -14.43 12.14 14.74
C ASP A 136 -13.48 13.33 14.61
N ALA A 137 -12.17 13.12 14.83
CA ALA A 137 -11.15 14.14 14.55
C ALA A 137 -11.12 14.56 13.07
N ALA A 138 -11.31 13.63 12.14
CA ALA A 138 -11.42 13.97 10.72
C ALA A 138 -12.71 14.76 10.41
N ARG A 139 -13.82 14.44 11.07
CA ARG A 139 -15.09 15.19 10.95
C ARG A 139 -14.96 16.60 11.49
N GLU A 140 -14.38 16.77 12.68
CA GLU A 140 -14.12 18.09 13.28
C GLU A 140 -13.18 18.93 12.41
N ARG A 141 -12.13 18.31 11.85
CA ARG A 141 -11.22 18.99 10.92
C ARG A 141 -11.92 19.43 9.64
N ILE A 142 -12.83 18.61 9.11
CA ILE A 142 -13.63 18.99 7.94
C ILE A 142 -14.61 20.10 8.34
N GLN A 143 -15.27 20.00 9.49
CA GLN A 143 -16.25 20.98 9.96
C GLN A 143 -15.63 22.36 10.20
N SER A 144 -14.45 22.41 10.81
CA SER A 144 -13.71 23.65 11.09
C SER A 144 -12.93 24.19 9.88
N ALA A 145 -12.74 23.40 8.82
CA ALA A 145 -12.06 23.86 7.61
C ALA A 145 -12.89 24.91 6.85
N SER A 146 -12.19 25.95 6.37
CA SER A 146 -12.81 27.00 5.54
C SER A 146 -13.31 26.45 4.20
N PRO A 147 -14.30 27.11 3.55
CA PRO A 147 -14.80 26.68 2.24
C PRO A 147 -13.70 26.49 1.19
N GLU A 148 -12.70 27.37 1.17
CA GLU A 148 -11.55 27.30 0.26
C GLU A 148 -10.68 26.06 0.53
N GLN A 149 -10.38 25.78 1.81
CA GLN A 149 -9.62 24.57 2.19
C GLN A 149 -10.37 23.29 1.83
N ARG A 150 -11.70 23.29 1.95
CA ARG A 150 -12.55 22.17 1.55
C ARG A 150 -12.52 21.95 0.04
N GLN A 151 -12.55 23.02 -0.75
CA GLN A 151 -12.46 22.92 -2.21
C GLN A 151 -11.11 22.37 -2.65
N VAL A 152 -10.01 22.91 -2.14
CA VAL A 152 -8.65 22.42 -2.45
C VAL A 152 -8.47 20.96 -2.02
N PHE A 153 -9.02 20.58 -0.86
CA PHE A 153 -8.99 19.19 -0.42
C PHE A 153 -9.79 18.27 -1.36
N LYS A 154 -11.01 18.67 -1.75
CA LYS A 154 -11.86 17.93 -2.68
C LYS A 154 -11.17 17.76 -4.03
N GLU A 155 -10.56 18.82 -4.56
CA GLU A 155 -9.80 18.79 -5.80
C GLU A 155 -8.59 17.86 -5.71
N LYS A 156 -7.79 17.96 -4.65
CA LYS A 156 -6.64 17.05 -4.43
C LYS A 156 -7.08 15.60 -4.29
N VAL A 157 -8.22 15.32 -3.67
CA VAL A 157 -8.77 13.95 -3.59
C VAL A 157 -9.28 13.48 -4.95
N GLN A 158 -9.89 14.38 -5.73
CA GLN A 158 -10.42 14.08 -7.06
C GLN A 158 -9.31 13.77 -8.07
N GLN A 159 -8.19 14.49 -8.01
CA GLN A 159 -7.04 14.39 -8.92
C GLN A 159 -6.06 13.25 -8.58
N ARG A 160 -6.26 12.50 -7.48
CA ARG A 160 -5.37 11.37 -7.15
C ARG A 160 -5.51 10.26 -8.21
N PRO A 161 -4.43 9.86 -8.93
CA PRO A 161 -4.50 8.84 -9.98
C PRO A 161 -5.07 7.50 -9.48
N LEU A 162 -4.72 7.11 -8.25
CA LEU A 162 -5.24 5.89 -7.61
C LEU A 162 -6.77 5.96 -7.39
N ASN A 163 -7.31 7.15 -7.11
CA ASN A 163 -8.74 7.33 -6.90
C ASN A 163 -9.50 7.31 -8.23
N GLN A 164 -8.87 7.81 -9.30
CA GLN A 164 -9.40 7.73 -10.66
C GLN A 164 -9.43 6.28 -11.16
N GLN A 165 -8.32 5.55 -11.06
CA GLN A 165 -8.26 4.14 -11.45
C GLN A 165 -9.25 3.27 -10.66
N GLN A 166 -9.42 3.53 -9.37
CA GLN A 166 -10.43 2.83 -8.55
C GLN A 166 -11.86 3.14 -9.00
N ARG A 167 -12.15 4.41 -9.35
CA ARG A 167 -13.45 4.80 -9.91
C ARG A 167 -13.69 4.14 -11.27
N ASP A 168 -12.68 4.10 -12.13
CA ASP A 168 -12.79 3.52 -13.46
C ASP A 168 -12.94 2.00 -13.39
N ASN A 169 -12.21 1.34 -12.50
CA ASN A 169 -12.40 -0.08 -12.23
C ASN A 169 -13.80 -0.37 -11.67
N ALA A 170 -14.29 0.44 -10.72
CA ALA A 170 -15.66 0.31 -10.21
C ALA A 170 -16.70 0.53 -11.32
N ARG A 171 -16.48 1.51 -12.20
CA ARG A 171 -17.34 1.77 -13.37
C ARG A 171 -17.34 0.60 -14.34
N GLN A 172 -16.18 0.06 -14.69
CA GLN A 172 -16.05 -1.12 -15.55
C GLN A 172 -16.73 -2.35 -14.93
N ARG A 173 -16.59 -2.55 -13.62
CA ARG A 173 -17.28 -3.63 -12.90
C ARG A 173 -18.80 -3.48 -12.93
N VAL A 174 -19.31 -2.27 -12.80
CA VAL A 174 -20.76 -2.01 -12.93
C VAL A 174 -21.19 -2.22 -14.38
N GLN A 175 -20.44 -1.72 -15.35
CA GLN A 175 -20.75 -1.86 -16.78
C GLN A 175 -20.74 -3.32 -17.25
N SER A 176 -19.81 -4.14 -16.77
CA SER A 176 -19.71 -5.57 -17.08
C SER A 176 -20.66 -6.46 -16.26
N ALA A 177 -21.23 -5.97 -15.16
CA ALA A 177 -22.22 -6.72 -14.39
C ALA A 177 -23.56 -6.82 -15.12
N SER A 178 -24.14 -8.03 -15.14
CA SER A 178 -25.49 -8.31 -15.65
C SER A 178 -26.55 -7.44 -14.94
N PRO A 179 -27.66 -7.05 -15.63
CA PRO A 179 -28.80 -6.39 -14.99
C PRO A 179 -29.28 -7.06 -13.70
N GLU A 180 -29.30 -8.40 -13.63
CA GLU A 180 -29.72 -9.16 -12.45
C GLU A 180 -28.72 -8.99 -11.29
N GLN A 181 -27.41 -9.02 -11.59
CA GLN A 181 -26.37 -8.80 -10.59
C GLN A 181 -26.40 -7.37 -10.05
N ARG A 182 -26.72 -6.39 -10.90
CA ARG A 182 -26.93 -4.99 -10.48
C ARG A 182 -28.15 -4.87 -9.58
N GLN A 183 -29.23 -5.59 -9.87
CA GLN A 183 -30.46 -5.59 -9.07
C GLN A 183 -30.23 -6.21 -7.69
N VAL A 184 -29.60 -7.39 -7.61
CA VAL A 184 -29.25 -8.05 -6.34
C VAL A 184 -28.30 -7.20 -5.51
N PHE A 185 -27.32 -6.54 -6.15
CA PHE A 185 -26.44 -5.61 -5.43
C PHE A 185 -27.21 -4.39 -4.90
N ARG A 186 -28.12 -3.82 -5.70
CA ARG A 186 -28.96 -2.69 -5.30
C ARG A 186 -29.86 -3.06 -4.12
N GLU A 187 -30.46 -4.25 -4.16
CA GLU A 187 -31.33 -4.77 -3.11
C GLU A 187 -30.54 -5.01 -1.81
N LYS A 188 -29.38 -5.67 -1.87
CA LYS A 188 -28.50 -5.84 -0.70
C LYS A 188 -28.02 -4.52 -0.10
N VAL A 189 -27.74 -3.51 -0.94
CA VAL A 189 -27.35 -2.17 -0.47
C VAL A 189 -28.53 -1.42 0.17
N GLN A 190 -29.75 -1.64 -0.32
CA GLN A 190 -30.96 -1.08 0.29
C GLN A 190 -31.33 -1.79 1.59
N GLU A 191 -31.21 -3.11 1.64
CA GLU A 191 -31.43 -3.95 2.83
C GLU A 191 -30.41 -3.64 3.93
N SER A 192 -29.15 -3.39 3.56
CA SER A 192 -28.08 -3.03 4.49
C SER A 192 -28.07 -1.54 4.89
N ARG A 193 -29.10 -0.75 4.55
CA ARG A 193 -29.28 0.62 5.09
C ARG A 193 -30.07 0.53 6.40
N PRO A 194 -29.42 0.51 7.59
CA PRO A 194 -30.14 0.83 8.81
C PRO A 194 -30.57 2.30 8.73
N GLN A 195 -31.86 2.56 9.01
CA GLN A 195 -32.44 3.79 9.55
C GLN A 195 -32.04 5.20 9.02
N ARG A 196 -31.23 5.40 7.96
CA ARG A 196 -30.84 6.77 7.56
C ARG A 196 -31.98 7.66 7.04
N LEU A 197 -33.13 7.07 6.70
CA LEU A 197 -34.35 7.82 6.40
C LEU A 197 -35.14 8.23 7.66
N ASN A 198 -34.93 7.53 8.78
CA ASN A 198 -35.53 7.88 10.07
C ASN A 198 -34.68 8.90 10.84
N ASP A 199 -33.35 8.93 10.62
CA ASP A 199 -32.43 9.82 11.35
C ASP A 199 -32.15 11.16 10.63
N SER A 200 -32.80 11.41 9.50
CA SER A 200 -32.73 12.74 8.90
C SER A 200 -33.52 13.68 9.82
N ASN A 201 -32.84 14.61 10.51
CA ASN A 201 -33.43 15.64 11.38
C ASN A 201 -34.61 16.45 10.75
N HIS A 202 -34.89 16.26 9.47
CA HIS A 202 -36.04 16.79 8.76
C HIS A 202 -37.36 16.02 8.96
N THR A 203 -37.32 14.71 9.29
CA THR A 203 -38.51 13.85 9.45
C THR A 203 -39.02 13.77 10.88
N VAL A 204 -38.19 14.14 11.87
CA VAL A 204 -38.59 14.19 13.30
C VAL A 204 -39.74 15.18 13.52
N ARG A 205 -39.88 16.21 12.66
CA ARG A 205 -40.93 17.23 12.72
C ARG A 205 -42.19 16.93 11.88
N LEU A 206 -42.20 15.81 11.15
CA LEU A 206 -43.30 15.42 10.26
C LEU A 206 -44.16 14.34 10.93
N ASN A 207 -45.48 14.52 10.92
CA ASN A 207 -46.43 13.52 11.42
C ASN A 207 -46.52 12.30 10.46
N ASN A 208 -47.18 11.22 10.89
CA ASN A 208 -47.25 9.96 10.13
C ASN A 208 -47.89 10.12 8.74
N GLU A 209 -48.86 11.03 8.60
CA GLU A 209 -49.51 11.39 7.34
C GLU A 209 -48.50 11.99 6.36
N GLN A 210 -47.74 12.98 6.83
CA GLN A 210 -46.74 13.70 6.03
C GLN A 210 -45.59 12.78 5.62
N ARG A 211 -45.19 11.85 6.49
CA ARG A 211 -44.19 10.83 6.18
C ARG A 211 -44.68 9.87 5.09
N SER A 212 -45.92 9.44 5.16
CA SER A 212 -46.55 8.57 4.16
C SER A 212 -46.66 9.26 2.80
N ALA A 213 -47.11 10.52 2.77
CA ALA A 213 -47.21 11.32 1.55
C ALA A 213 -45.85 11.66 0.90
N VAL A 214 -44.77 11.75 1.69
CA VAL A 214 -43.41 11.91 1.15
C VAL A 214 -42.89 10.61 0.56
N ARG A 215 -43.19 9.46 1.21
CA ARG A 215 -42.82 8.13 0.72
C ARG A 215 -43.52 7.80 -0.59
N GLU A 216 -44.79 8.16 -0.70
CA GLU A 216 -45.61 7.98 -1.90
C GLU A 216 -45.08 8.83 -3.06
N ARG A 217 -44.85 10.14 -2.84
CA ARG A 217 -44.27 11.03 -3.86
C ARG A 217 -42.87 10.63 -4.32
N LEU A 218 -42.04 10.07 -3.42
CA LEU A 218 -40.73 9.53 -3.78
C LEU A 218 -40.84 8.23 -4.59
N SER A 219 -41.83 7.39 -4.28
CA SER A 219 -42.11 6.15 -5.02
C SER A 219 -42.65 6.47 -6.42
N GLU A 220 -43.58 7.42 -6.54
CA GLU A 220 -44.09 7.92 -7.82
C GLU A 220 -43.00 8.57 -8.66
N ARG A 221 -42.13 9.39 -8.06
CA ARG A 221 -40.99 9.99 -8.77
C ARG A 221 -39.96 8.94 -9.22
N GLY A 222 -39.86 7.83 -8.49
CA GLY A 222 -39.09 6.65 -8.89
C GLY A 222 -39.73 5.92 -10.07
N ALA A 223 -41.05 5.75 -10.06
CA ALA A 223 -41.82 5.10 -11.12
C ALA A 223 -41.77 5.88 -12.44
N ARG A 224 -41.96 7.20 -12.40
CA ARG A 224 -41.86 8.08 -13.61
C ARG A 224 -40.46 8.16 -14.22
N ARG A 225 -39.42 7.72 -13.50
CA ARG A 225 -38.05 7.60 -14.02
C ARG A 225 -37.78 6.27 -14.73
N LEU A 226 -38.65 5.28 -14.57
CA LEU A 226 -38.56 3.99 -15.24
C LEU A 226 -39.29 3.98 -16.60
N GLU A 227 -40.17 4.97 -16.84
CA GLU A 227 -40.98 5.13 -18.06
C GLU A 227 -40.35 6.07 -19.12
N ARG A 228 -39.09 6.49 -18.94
CA ARG A 228 -38.29 7.20 -19.95
C ARG A 228 -37.00 6.44 -20.22
#